data_AF-A0A374P2I8-F1
#
_entry.id   AF-A0A374P2I8-F1
#
_cell.length_a   1.000
_cell.length_b   1.000
_cell.length_c   1.000
_cell.angle_alpha   90.00
_cell.angle_beta   90.00
_cell.angle_gamma   90.00
#
_symmetry.space_group_name_H-M   'P 1'
#
loop_
_entity.id
_entity.type
_entity.pdbx_description
1 polymer ?
#
loop_
_entity_poly.entity_id
_entity_poly.type
_entity_poly.pdbx_seq_one_letter_code
_entity_poly.pdbx_strand_id
1 'polypeptide(L)'
;MSGPKISIYTLTPAQLEVLRRQMEEELKRLEEEERLRREKNRIFVQLAEGRKRVEKMDEELQSYKETSQLMIEWKQDASVQARISDIKLKLEKIVEKIRETYRKTDIDSLQAGRDLILKDIESVRDEILLMSSFVSDKREQLDAALSGTVSTGFEQFMGQKKLSEQISAQKQEKLQNIDFKWLNRIDELVCKEVKISSVLKERLKAAGEQLMHITDYEFACNFAAIELQPLIEQAEKAQAFYLDYGGEYERLSARYEILCKTLKTDSESHVFPFDQKGLDQLSAEISRMEKQRLEAAEREYISDEMTAVMEEMGYDILGSREVIKKSGTKFLNELYDYGNGNAVNITYASDGKITMELGKMDSSDRIPDTSEKAVLVGTMTEFCSRFREIEGRLAEKGILAEKRLSLMPPDEAFAQIINTEDYILYQNKRENEEKRRKERNVKSRYID
;
A
#
# COMPACT_ATOMS: atom_id res chain seq x y z
N MET A 1 -15.24 13.76 -50.21
CA MET A 1 -14.88 13.85 -48.78
C MET A 1 -13.54 13.14 -48.48
N SER A 2 -12.36 13.67 -48.81
CA SER A 2 -11.05 13.00 -48.59
C SER A 2 -9.81 13.91 -48.60
N GLY A 3 -9.91 15.06 -47.93
CA GLY A 3 -8.80 15.57 -47.12
C GLY A 3 -8.88 14.96 -45.71
N PRO A 4 -8.08 15.46 -44.74
CA PRO A 4 -7.97 14.90 -43.39
C PRO A 4 -9.33 14.64 -42.73
N LYS A 5 -9.47 13.46 -42.12
CA LYS A 5 -10.65 13.05 -41.33
C LYS A 5 -10.32 13.12 -39.87
N ILE A 6 -10.98 14.01 -39.15
CA ILE A 6 -10.73 14.21 -37.73
C ILE A 6 -12.04 14.00 -36.97
N SER A 7 -12.06 12.97 -36.14
CA SER A 7 -13.20 12.62 -35.29
C SER A 7 -12.70 12.32 -33.88
N ILE A 8 -13.56 12.58 -32.90
CA ILE A 8 -13.43 12.05 -31.54
C ILE A 8 -14.36 10.85 -31.47
N TYR A 9 -13.81 9.70 -31.07
CA TYR A 9 -14.55 8.46 -30.91
C TYR A 9 -14.75 8.16 -29.42
N THR A 10 -15.89 7.58 -29.09
CA THR A 10 -16.23 7.13 -27.74
C THR A 10 -16.96 5.80 -27.81
N LEU A 11 -16.96 5.07 -26.71
CA LEU A 11 -17.76 3.87 -26.56
C LEU A 11 -19.24 4.20 -26.34
N THR A 12 -20.10 3.32 -26.82
CA THR A 12 -21.51 3.35 -26.40
C THR A 12 -21.62 3.26 -24.87
N PRO A 13 -22.68 3.83 -24.26
CA PRO A 13 -22.87 3.74 -22.81
C PRO A 13 -22.82 2.30 -22.27
N ALA A 14 -23.30 1.33 -23.04
CA ALA A 14 -23.25 -0.09 -22.68
C ALA A 14 -21.82 -0.63 -22.64
N GLN A 15 -21.00 -0.35 -23.67
CA GLN A 15 -19.60 -0.79 -23.70
C GLN A 15 -18.75 -0.08 -22.65
N LEU A 16 -19.01 1.22 -22.44
CA LEU A 16 -18.32 1.99 -21.41
C LEU A 16 -18.60 1.43 -20.00
N GLU A 17 -19.84 0.99 -19.73
CA GLU A 17 -20.18 0.35 -18.45
C GLU A 17 -19.51 -1.02 -18.29
N VAL A 18 -19.40 -1.81 -19.36
CA VAL A 18 -18.64 -3.07 -19.35
C VAL A 18 -17.17 -2.81 -19.00
N LEU A 19 -16.54 -1.84 -19.66
CA LEU A 19 -15.16 -1.45 -19.41
C LEU A 19 -14.95 -0.95 -17.97
N ARG A 20 -15.87 -0.11 -17.49
CA ARG A 20 -15.86 0.36 -16.09
C ARG A 20 -15.93 -0.81 -15.11
N ARG A 21 -16.81 -1.78 -15.35
CA ARG A 21 -16.96 -2.95 -14.47
C ARG A 21 -15.68 -3.80 -14.45
N GLN A 22 -15.08 -4.08 -15.60
CA GLN A 22 -13.83 -4.83 -15.70
C GLN A 22 -12.70 -4.16 -14.90
N MET A 23 -12.54 -2.85 -15.06
CA MET A 23 -11.53 -2.09 -14.32
C MET A 23 -11.80 -2.02 -12.81
N GLU A 24 -13.07 -2.00 -12.39
CA GLU A 24 -13.43 -2.04 -10.97
C GLU A 24 -13.17 -3.43 -10.37
N GLU A 25 -13.45 -4.50 -11.12
CA GLU A 25 -13.12 -5.89 -10.72
C GLU A 25 -11.61 -6.08 -10.57
N GLU A 26 -10.83 -5.58 -11.52
CA GLU A 26 -9.36 -5.59 -11.46
C GLU A 26 -8.84 -4.81 -10.25
N LEU A 27 -9.38 -3.61 -9.99
CA LEU A 27 -8.99 -2.79 -8.85
C LEU A 27 -9.31 -3.49 -7.52
N LYS A 28 -10.48 -4.13 -7.41
CA LYS A 28 -10.85 -4.92 -6.22
C LYS A 28 -9.92 -6.11 -6.00
N ARG A 29 -9.49 -6.78 -7.08
CA ARG A 29 -8.50 -7.87 -6.99
C ARG A 29 -7.17 -7.36 -6.42
N LEU A 30 -6.68 -6.22 -6.93
CA LEU A 30 -5.46 -5.59 -6.43
C LEU A 30 -5.59 -5.11 -4.98
N GLU A 31 -6.75 -4.55 -4.61
CA GLU A 31 -7.08 -4.17 -3.23
C GLU A 31 -7.01 -5.37 -2.29
N GLU A 32 -7.60 -6.50 -2.69
CA GLU A 32 -7.60 -7.72 -1.90
C GLU A 32 -6.19 -8.32 -1.78
N GLU A 33 -5.42 -8.38 -2.87
CA GLU A 33 -4.03 -8.86 -2.83
C GLU A 33 -3.16 -8.02 -1.88
N GLU A 34 -3.25 -6.69 -1.98
CA GLU A 34 -2.51 -5.77 -1.12
C GLU A 34 -2.96 -5.88 0.35
N ARG A 35 -4.26 -6.06 0.60
CA ARG A 35 -4.81 -6.31 1.94
C ARG A 35 -4.24 -7.59 2.55
N LEU A 36 -4.26 -8.70 1.82
CA LEU A 36 -3.70 -9.97 2.24
C LEU A 36 -2.19 -9.86 2.51
N ARG A 37 -1.47 -9.14 1.64
CA ARG A 37 -0.03 -8.86 1.80
C ARG A 37 0.27 -8.07 3.08
N ARG A 38 -0.51 -7.01 3.35
CA ARG A 38 -0.37 -6.19 4.57
C ARG A 38 -0.65 -6.99 5.84
N GLU A 39 -1.71 -7.79 5.84
CA GLU A 39 -2.05 -8.63 7.00
C GLU A 39 -0.96 -9.68 7.26
N LYS A 40 -0.44 -10.33 6.21
CA LYS A 40 0.70 -11.25 6.33
C LYS A 40 1.93 -10.55 6.92
N ASN A 41 2.27 -9.36 6.42
CA ASN A 41 3.37 -8.57 6.97
C ASN A 41 3.16 -8.21 8.44
N ARG A 42 1.93 -7.83 8.83
CA ARG A 42 1.59 -7.52 10.23
C ARG A 42 1.85 -8.72 11.13
N ILE A 43 1.39 -9.91 10.74
CA ILE A 43 1.63 -11.16 11.47
C ILE A 43 3.13 -11.43 11.60
N PHE A 44 3.89 -11.27 10.51
CA PHE A 44 5.34 -11.47 10.53
C PHE A 44 6.07 -10.49 11.47
N VAL A 45 5.66 -9.22 11.50
CA VAL A 45 6.20 -8.25 12.46
C VAL A 45 5.91 -8.69 13.90
N GLN A 46 4.67 -9.11 14.20
CA GLN A 46 4.30 -9.59 15.53
C GLN A 46 5.09 -10.84 15.95
N LEU A 47 5.33 -11.78 15.03
CA LEU A 47 6.15 -12.96 15.27
C LEU A 47 7.63 -12.60 15.50
N ALA A 48 8.15 -11.62 14.76
CA ALA A 48 9.51 -11.11 14.95
C ALA A 48 9.67 -10.42 16.32
N GLU A 49 8.68 -9.63 16.75
CA GLU A 49 8.62 -9.06 18.09
C GLU A 49 8.54 -10.14 19.17
N GLY A 50 7.69 -11.16 18.98
CA GLY A 50 7.60 -12.31 19.87
C GLY A 50 8.94 -13.04 20.01
N ARG A 51 9.67 -13.22 18.91
CA ARG A 51 11.02 -13.80 18.91
C ARG A 51 12.01 -12.97 19.74
N LYS A 52 11.98 -11.64 19.61
CA LYS A 52 12.82 -10.75 20.44
C LYS A 52 12.47 -10.84 21.92
N ARG A 53 11.18 -11.00 22.27
CA ARG A 53 10.77 -11.23 23.68
C ARG A 53 11.33 -12.55 24.20
N VAL A 54 11.30 -13.61 23.39
CA VAL A 54 11.90 -14.91 23.72
C VAL A 54 13.41 -14.80 23.96
N GLU A 55 14.13 -14.08 23.11
CA GLU A 55 15.57 -13.83 23.29
C GLU A 55 15.85 -13.10 24.62
N LYS A 56 15.08 -12.06 24.94
CA LYS A 56 15.19 -11.34 26.21
C LYS A 56 14.86 -12.22 27.43
N MET A 57 13.89 -13.13 27.31
CA MET A 57 13.57 -14.09 28.37
C MET A 57 14.70 -15.10 28.59
N ASP A 58 15.40 -15.54 27.53
CA ASP A 58 16.60 -16.38 27.69
C ASP A 58 17.76 -15.62 28.37
N GLU A 59 17.95 -14.34 28.03
CA GLU A 59 18.91 -13.47 28.72
C GLU A 59 18.59 -13.33 30.22
N GLU A 60 17.32 -13.12 30.57
CA GLU A 60 16.88 -13.07 31.96
C GLU A 60 17.16 -14.39 32.69
N LEU A 61 16.90 -15.54 32.05
CA LEU A 61 17.22 -16.87 32.59
C LEU A 61 18.72 -17.04 32.89
N GLN A 62 19.60 -16.45 32.07
CA GLN A 62 21.04 -16.50 32.29
C GLN A 62 21.46 -15.75 33.57
N SER A 63 20.73 -14.71 33.98
CA SER A 63 21.04 -13.96 35.22
C SER A 63 20.93 -14.83 36.48
N TYR A 64 20.10 -15.87 36.45
CA TYR A 64 19.92 -16.79 37.58
C TYR A 64 20.96 -17.92 37.63
N LYS A 65 21.83 -18.03 36.61
CA LYS A 65 22.84 -19.10 36.51
C LYS A 65 23.84 -19.10 37.65
N GLU A 66 24.26 -17.91 38.11
CA GLU A 66 25.17 -17.77 39.24
C GLU A 66 24.54 -18.27 40.54
N THR A 67 23.29 -17.90 40.80
CA THR A 67 22.56 -18.38 41.98
C THR A 67 22.34 -19.90 41.92
N SER A 68 22.07 -20.44 40.74
CA SER A 68 21.99 -21.89 40.51
C SER A 68 23.31 -22.59 40.87
N GLN A 69 24.44 -22.06 40.39
CA GLN A 69 25.76 -22.64 40.65
C GLN A 69 26.10 -22.63 42.15
N LEU A 70 25.86 -21.51 42.84
CA LEU A 70 26.08 -21.40 44.29
C LEU A 70 25.18 -22.37 45.08
N MET A 71 23.92 -22.55 44.69
CA MET A 71 23.01 -23.50 45.34
C MET A 71 23.48 -24.96 45.19
N ILE A 72 24.03 -25.32 44.03
CA ILE A 72 24.59 -26.65 43.80
C ILE A 72 25.86 -26.85 44.64
N GLU A 73 26.78 -25.88 44.62
CA GLU A 73 28.06 -25.97 45.32
C GLU A 73 27.91 -26.03 46.84
N TRP A 74 27.02 -25.20 47.41
CA TRP A 74 26.91 -25.04 48.87
C TRP A 74 25.81 -25.87 49.52
N LYS A 75 24.75 -26.19 48.78
CA LYS A 75 23.58 -26.93 49.31
C LYS A 75 23.27 -28.22 48.58
N GLN A 76 24.01 -28.58 47.52
CA GLN A 76 23.71 -29.73 46.67
C GLN A 76 22.27 -29.70 46.10
N ASP A 77 21.69 -28.50 45.96
CA ASP A 77 20.32 -28.30 45.50
C ASP A 77 20.32 -27.85 44.03
N ALA A 78 19.93 -28.77 43.14
CA ALA A 78 19.83 -28.52 41.70
C ALA A 78 18.45 -27.99 41.25
N SER A 79 17.55 -27.61 42.17
CA SER A 79 16.18 -27.21 41.83
C SER A 79 16.11 -25.97 40.95
N VAL A 80 16.99 -24.97 41.18
CA VAL A 80 17.09 -23.78 40.32
C VAL A 80 17.56 -24.16 38.91
N GLN A 81 18.58 -25.02 38.81
CA GLN A 81 19.09 -25.51 37.52
C GLN A 81 18.02 -26.28 36.73
N ALA A 82 17.29 -27.18 37.40
CA ALA A 82 16.25 -27.98 36.76
C ALA A 82 15.13 -27.10 36.19
N ARG A 83 14.74 -26.04 36.92
CA ARG A 83 13.69 -25.11 36.48
C ARG A 83 14.16 -24.21 35.33
N ILE A 84 15.42 -23.75 35.36
CA ILE A 84 16.04 -23.05 34.22
C ILE A 84 16.02 -23.94 32.98
N SER A 85 16.40 -25.22 33.09
CA SER A 85 16.40 -26.16 31.97
C SER A 85 15.00 -26.41 31.41
N ASP A 86 13.97 -26.54 32.25
CA ASP A 86 12.59 -26.72 31.80
C ASP A 86 12.07 -25.51 31.01
N ILE A 87 12.29 -24.30 31.54
CA ILE A 87 11.88 -23.06 30.87
C ILE A 87 12.63 -22.88 29.55
N LYS A 88 13.94 -23.18 29.50
CA LYS A 88 14.72 -23.14 28.26
C LYS A 88 14.16 -24.07 27.18
N LEU A 89 13.78 -25.30 27.53
CA LEU A 89 13.17 -26.23 26.59
C LEU A 89 11.85 -25.67 26.02
N LYS A 90 11.06 -24.96 26.83
CA LYS A 90 9.83 -24.30 26.37
C LYS A 90 10.14 -23.14 25.43
N LEU A 91 11.15 -22.31 25.72
CA LEU A 91 11.60 -21.24 24.83
C LEU A 91 12.08 -21.78 23.48
N GLU A 92 12.85 -22.87 23.46
CA GLU A 92 13.30 -23.54 22.23
C GLU A 92 12.11 -24.03 21.39
N LYS A 93 11.10 -24.63 22.04
CA LYS A 93 9.86 -25.05 21.36
C LYS A 93 9.11 -23.86 20.75
N ILE A 94 9.06 -22.71 21.43
CA ILE A 94 8.44 -21.49 20.89
C ILE A 94 9.20 -21.01 19.65
N VAL A 95 10.54 -20.99 19.68
CA VAL A 95 11.36 -20.61 18.52
C VAL A 95 11.11 -21.53 17.33
N GLU A 96 10.97 -22.83 17.56
CA GLU A 96 10.66 -23.78 16.48
C GLU A 96 9.24 -23.57 15.93
N LYS A 97 8.23 -23.38 16.78
CA LYS A 97 6.87 -23.03 16.34
C LYS A 97 6.84 -21.74 15.51
N ILE A 98 7.65 -20.74 15.86
CA ILE A 98 7.79 -19.50 15.07
C ILE A 98 8.34 -19.82 13.68
N ARG A 99 9.40 -20.64 13.59
CA ARG A 99 9.98 -21.06 12.29
C ARG A 99 8.98 -21.84 11.43
N GLU A 100 8.23 -22.76 12.03
CA GLU A 100 7.19 -23.52 11.35
C GLU A 100 6.08 -22.60 10.84
N THR A 101 5.66 -21.62 11.65
CA THR A 101 4.62 -20.66 11.28
C THR A 101 5.04 -19.80 10.08
N TYR A 102 6.30 -19.37 10.00
CA TYR A 102 6.81 -18.62 8.83
C TYR A 102 6.73 -19.40 7.51
N ARG A 103 6.68 -20.74 7.54
CA ARG A 103 6.58 -21.57 6.32
C ARG A 103 5.16 -21.66 5.78
N LYS A 104 4.16 -21.24 6.55
CA LYS A 104 2.75 -21.30 6.15
C LYS A 104 2.44 -20.20 5.12
N THR A 105 1.53 -20.51 4.20
CA THR A 105 1.18 -19.62 3.08
C THR A 105 -0.19 -18.98 3.26
N ASP A 106 -1.13 -19.67 3.91
CA ASP A 106 -2.48 -19.23 4.17
C ASP A 106 -2.56 -18.35 5.43
N ILE A 107 -3.40 -17.31 5.35
CA ILE A 107 -3.53 -16.33 6.44
C ILE A 107 -4.14 -16.95 7.70
N ASP A 108 -5.13 -17.82 7.56
CA ASP A 108 -5.82 -18.41 8.71
C ASP A 108 -4.86 -19.26 9.55
N SER A 109 -4.04 -20.10 8.93
CA SER A 109 -3.05 -20.89 9.68
C SER A 109 -1.88 -20.05 10.20
N LEU A 110 -1.56 -18.91 9.57
CA LEU A 110 -0.60 -17.93 10.09
C LEU A 110 -1.15 -17.23 11.34
N GLN A 111 -2.40 -16.79 11.32
CA GLN A 111 -3.08 -16.15 12.46
C GLN A 111 -3.22 -17.13 13.63
N ALA A 112 -3.72 -18.35 13.38
CA ALA A 112 -3.83 -19.37 14.41
C ALA A 112 -2.47 -19.74 15.02
N GLY A 113 -1.42 -19.79 14.18
CA GLY A 113 -0.04 -20.01 14.64
C GLY A 113 0.46 -18.87 15.52
N ARG A 114 0.26 -17.61 15.09
CA ARG A 114 0.58 -16.42 15.87
C ARG A 114 -0.10 -16.43 17.23
N ASP A 115 -1.41 -16.67 17.28
CA ASP A 115 -2.18 -16.59 18.53
C ASP A 115 -1.70 -17.64 19.56
N LEU A 116 -1.42 -18.85 19.09
CA LEU A 116 -0.84 -19.90 19.92
C LEU A 116 0.55 -19.52 20.44
N ILE A 117 1.41 -18.98 19.58
CA ILE A 117 2.76 -18.54 19.95
C ILE A 117 2.72 -17.42 20.97
N LEU A 118 1.87 -16.41 20.79
CA LEU A 118 1.76 -15.28 21.72
C LEU A 118 1.27 -15.76 23.08
N LYS A 119 0.30 -16.67 23.12
CA LYS A 119 -0.16 -17.31 24.36
C LYS A 119 0.94 -18.12 25.04
N ASP A 120 1.72 -18.89 24.30
CA ASP A 120 2.85 -19.64 24.85
C ASP A 120 3.93 -18.70 25.42
N ILE A 121 4.21 -17.58 24.75
CA ILE A 121 5.13 -16.54 25.22
C ILE A 121 4.65 -15.95 26.55
N GLU A 122 3.36 -15.63 26.67
CA GLU A 122 2.78 -15.11 27.92
C GLU A 122 2.87 -16.15 29.04
N SER A 123 2.54 -17.41 28.77
CA SER A 123 2.66 -18.48 29.75
C SER A 123 4.09 -18.65 30.27
N VAL A 124 5.09 -18.61 29.38
CA VAL A 124 6.51 -18.73 29.79
C VAL A 124 6.97 -17.49 30.56
N ARG A 125 6.48 -16.31 30.18
CA ARG A 125 6.76 -15.06 30.91
C ARG A 125 6.27 -15.15 32.36
N ASP A 126 5.07 -15.67 32.59
CA ASP A 126 4.53 -15.85 33.94
C ASP A 126 5.36 -16.86 34.75
N GLU A 127 5.87 -17.91 34.11
CA GLU A 127 6.78 -18.86 34.77
C GLU A 127 8.12 -18.22 35.17
N ILE A 128 8.68 -17.34 34.33
CA ILE A 128 9.91 -16.59 34.64
C ILE A 128 9.65 -15.60 35.79
N LEU A 129 8.48 -14.96 35.82
CA LEU A 129 8.10 -14.07 36.93
C LEU A 129 8.05 -14.86 38.26
N LEU A 130 7.45 -16.06 38.26
CA LEU A 130 7.45 -16.95 39.42
C LEU A 130 8.85 -17.49 39.76
N MET A 131 9.73 -17.60 38.76
CA MET A 131 11.11 -18.00 38.99
C MET A 131 11.89 -16.90 39.73
N SER A 132 11.61 -15.62 39.49
CA SER A 132 12.26 -14.52 40.20
C SER A 132 12.03 -14.60 41.72
N SER A 133 10.79 -14.84 42.16
CA SER A 133 10.47 -15.03 43.58
C SER A 133 11.08 -16.32 44.13
N PHE A 134 11.02 -17.42 43.36
CA PHE A 134 11.64 -18.68 43.74
C PHE A 134 13.16 -18.56 43.95
N VAL A 135 13.85 -17.83 43.07
CA VAL A 135 15.29 -17.59 43.22
C VAL A 135 15.58 -16.66 44.38
N SER A 136 14.74 -15.66 44.65
CA SER A 136 14.84 -14.81 45.84
C SER A 136 14.77 -15.64 47.12
N ASP A 137 13.78 -16.52 47.25
CA ASP A 137 13.63 -17.42 48.41
C ASP A 137 14.84 -18.34 48.57
N LYS A 138 15.38 -18.86 47.46
CA LYS A 138 16.58 -19.71 47.48
C LYS A 138 17.84 -18.93 47.86
N ARG A 139 17.96 -17.67 47.42
CA ARG A 139 19.04 -16.78 47.83
C ARG A 139 18.93 -16.44 49.31
N GLU A 140 17.75 -16.15 49.85
CA GLU A 140 17.54 -15.98 51.29
C GLU A 140 17.91 -17.24 52.09
N GLN A 141 17.56 -18.43 51.60
CA GLN A 141 17.98 -19.69 52.22
C GLN A 141 19.49 -19.90 52.17
N LEU A 142 20.14 -19.52 51.07
CA LEU A 142 21.59 -19.57 50.92
C LEU A 142 22.26 -18.57 51.88
N ASP A 143 21.77 -17.34 51.93
CA ASP A 143 22.23 -16.28 52.84
C ASP A 143 21.98 -16.68 54.30
N ALA A 144 20.89 -17.35 54.63
CA ALA A 144 20.62 -17.90 55.97
C ALA A 144 21.57 -19.05 56.34
N ALA A 145 22.01 -19.85 55.37
CA ALA A 145 23.00 -20.91 55.62
C ALA A 145 24.43 -20.36 55.71
N LEU A 146 24.76 -19.39 54.86
CA LEU A 146 26.03 -18.67 54.89
C LEU A 146 26.13 -17.80 56.15
N SER A 147 25.07 -17.06 56.50
CA SER A 147 24.98 -16.34 57.77
C SER A 147 24.87 -17.30 58.93
N GLY A 148 24.20 -18.46 58.89
CA GLY A 148 24.31 -19.45 59.95
C GLY A 148 25.76 -19.94 60.17
N THR A 149 26.55 -20.01 59.10
CA THR A 149 27.98 -20.35 59.13
C THR A 149 28.86 -19.18 59.62
N VAL A 150 28.51 -17.94 59.24
CA VAL A 150 29.22 -16.69 59.60
C VAL A 150 28.77 -16.12 60.96
N SER A 151 27.54 -16.37 61.40
CA SER A 151 26.90 -15.93 62.65
C SER A 151 27.35 -16.76 63.85
N THR A 152 27.83 -18.01 63.64
CA THR A 152 28.71 -18.64 64.64
C THR A 152 29.93 -17.77 64.95
N GLY A 153 30.32 -16.85 64.06
CA GLY A 153 31.40 -15.88 64.25
C GLY A 153 30.98 -14.41 64.41
N PHE A 154 29.75 -13.99 64.07
CA PHE A 154 29.41 -12.56 63.97
C PHE A 154 28.09 -12.11 64.62
N GLU A 155 27.29 -13.02 65.22
CA GLU A 155 26.08 -12.65 65.99
C GLU A 155 26.37 -12.12 67.40
N GLN A 156 27.63 -11.77 67.70
CA GLN A 156 28.00 -10.99 68.89
C GLN A 156 27.91 -9.47 68.67
N PHE A 157 27.51 -8.98 67.48
CA PHE A 157 27.58 -7.55 67.18
C PHE A 157 26.37 -6.99 66.41
N MET A 158 25.36 -6.60 67.20
CA MET A 158 24.49 -5.43 67.01
C MET A 158 23.19 -5.56 66.19
N GLY A 159 22.08 -5.31 66.89
CA GLY A 159 20.70 -5.29 66.42
C GLY A 159 20.15 -3.91 65.99
N GLN A 160 18.89 -3.98 65.57
CA GLN A 160 18.13 -3.12 64.64
C GLN A 160 17.73 -1.71 65.12
N LYS A 161 17.26 -0.91 64.15
CA LYS A 161 16.63 0.41 64.31
C LYS A 161 15.32 0.47 63.49
N LYS A 162 14.26 1.10 64.04
CA LYS A 162 13.33 2.05 63.36
C LYS A 162 12.05 2.28 64.19
N LEU A 163 11.48 3.49 64.13
CA LEU A 163 10.06 3.76 63.75
C LEU A 163 9.69 5.26 63.92
N SER A 164 9.08 5.88 62.89
CA SER A 164 7.94 6.82 63.05
C SER A 164 7.43 7.35 61.69
N GLU A 165 6.31 6.82 61.18
CA GLU A 165 5.55 7.39 60.05
C GLU A 165 4.05 7.16 60.29
N GLN A 166 3.29 8.22 60.63
CA GLN A 166 1.83 8.11 60.79
C GLN A 166 1.03 9.40 60.48
N ILE A 167 1.66 10.46 59.93
CA ILE A 167 0.97 11.70 59.52
C ILE A 167 0.95 11.88 57.98
N SER A 168 1.74 11.11 57.23
CA SER A 168 1.79 11.12 55.75
C SER A 168 0.61 10.40 55.07
N ALA A 169 -0.07 9.48 55.77
CA ALA A 169 -1.00 8.53 55.15
C ALA A 169 -2.27 9.18 54.56
N GLN A 170 -2.85 10.20 55.20
CA GLN A 170 -4.17 10.73 54.81
C GLN A 170 -4.12 11.75 53.65
N LYS A 171 -2.98 12.44 53.47
CA LYS A 171 -2.70 13.26 52.27
C LYS A 171 -2.21 12.41 51.11
N GLN A 172 -1.42 11.35 51.38
CA GLN A 172 -1.04 10.37 50.35
C GLN A 172 -2.24 9.63 49.78
N GLU A 173 -3.22 9.22 50.59
CA GLU A 173 -4.40 8.47 50.13
C GLU A 173 -5.28 9.30 49.16
N LYS A 174 -5.42 10.61 49.38
CA LYS A 174 -6.18 11.50 48.47
C LYS A 174 -5.43 11.83 47.18
N LEU A 175 -4.11 12.01 47.25
CA LEU A 175 -3.26 12.22 46.08
C LEU A 175 -3.24 10.95 45.20
N GLN A 176 -3.10 9.78 45.82
CA GLN A 176 -3.17 8.47 45.16
C GLN A 176 -4.50 8.24 44.43
N ASN A 177 -5.62 8.73 44.95
CA ASN A 177 -6.93 8.59 44.28
C ASN A 177 -7.07 9.47 43.03
N ILE A 178 -6.47 10.67 43.02
CA ILE A 178 -6.45 11.54 41.82
C ILE A 178 -5.53 10.93 40.76
N ASP A 179 -4.34 10.49 41.17
CA ASP A 179 -3.38 9.80 40.32
C ASP A 179 -4.04 8.57 39.70
N PHE A 180 -4.71 7.74 40.50
CA PHE A 180 -5.37 6.53 40.01
C PHE A 180 -6.48 6.83 38.99
N LYS A 181 -7.31 7.86 39.19
CA LYS A 181 -8.38 8.23 38.24
C LYS A 181 -7.82 8.64 36.88
N TRP A 182 -6.84 9.54 36.87
CA TRP A 182 -6.31 10.10 35.63
C TRP A 182 -5.31 9.15 34.95
N LEU A 183 -4.46 8.48 35.71
CA LEU A 183 -3.54 7.47 35.18
C LEU A 183 -4.30 6.29 34.57
N ASN A 184 -5.40 5.84 35.18
CA ASN A 184 -6.25 4.84 34.54
C ASN A 184 -6.82 5.36 33.21
N ARG A 185 -7.34 6.60 33.17
CA ARG A 185 -7.90 7.13 31.91
C ARG A 185 -6.84 7.30 30.82
N ILE A 186 -5.63 7.70 31.19
CA ILE A 186 -4.47 7.75 30.29
C ILE A 186 -4.10 6.34 29.82
N ASP A 187 -4.03 5.37 30.73
CA ASP A 187 -3.74 3.97 30.41
C ASP A 187 -4.77 3.38 29.44
N GLU A 188 -6.05 3.72 29.61
CA GLU A 188 -7.10 3.33 28.66
C GLU A 188 -6.90 3.89 27.25
N LEU A 189 -6.41 5.12 27.13
CA LEU A 189 -6.22 5.80 25.84
C LEU A 189 -4.87 5.47 25.20
N VAL A 190 -3.87 5.13 26.00
CA VAL A 190 -2.48 4.90 25.57
C VAL A 190 -2.17 3.42 25.39
N CYS A 191 -2.59 2.57 26.33
CA CYS A 191 -2.18 1.17 26.44
C CYS A 191 -3.21 0.18 25.89
N LYS A 192 -4.51 0.50 25.88
CA LYS A 192 -5.49 -0.27 25.11
C LYS A 192 -5.31 0.03 23.60
N GLU A 193 -5.83 -0.82 22.71
CA GLU A 193 -5.74 -0.68 21.24
C GLU A 193 -6.51 0.55 20.67
N VAL A 194 -6.45 1.69 21.35
CA VAL A 194 -7.07 2.93 20.94
C VAL A 194 -6.24 3.58 19.82
N LYS A 195 -6.95 3.94 18.76
CA LYS A 195 -6.42 4.46 17.51
C LYS A 195 -6.36 5.99 17.55
N ILE A 196 -5.34 6.50 18.24
CA ILE A 196 -4.97 7.92 18.30
C ILE A 196 -3.50 8.10 17.87
N SER A 197 -3.13 9.31 17.43
CA SER A 197 -1.79 9.59 16.89
C SER A 197 -0.69 9.34 17.91
N SER A 198 0.50 8.92 17.45
CA SER A 198 1.68 8.68 18.30
C SER A 198 2.06 9.92 19.10
N VAL A 199 2.00 11.10 18.48
CA VAL A 199 2.24 12.40 19.13
C VAL A 199 1.28 12.63 20.29
N LEU A 200 0.00 12.30 20.13
CA LEU A 200 -0.98 12.45 21.20
C LEU A 200 -0.78 11.42 22.32
N LYS A 201 -0.39 10.19 21.98
CA LYS A 201 0.01 9.17 22.98
C LYS A 201 1.23 9.61 23.80
N GLU A 202 2.25 10.18 23.15
CA GLU A 202 3.44 10.68 23.83
C GLU A 202 3.11 11.85 24.76
N ARG A 203 2.27 12.79 24.31
CA ARG A 203 1.81 13.91 25.15
C ARG A 203 1.01 13.41 26.36
N LEU A 204 0.15 12.42 26.19
CA LEU A 204 -0.60 11.80 27.30
C LEU A 204 0.33 11.07 28.29
N LYS A 205 1.34 10.34 27.80
CA LYS A 205 2.35 9.70 28.66
C LYS A 205 3.15 10.72 29.47
N ALA A 206 3.66 11.76 28.80
CA ALA A 206 4.44 12.81 29.45
C ALA A 206 3.60 13.56 30.51
N ALA A 207 2.32 13.85 30.23
CA ALA A 207 1.43 14.47 31.20
C ALA A 207 1.11 13.54 32.39
N GLY A 208 0.99 12.23 32.14
CA GLY A 208 0.82 11.22 33.21
C GLY A 208 2.06 11.10 34.11
N GLU A 209 3.26 11.10 33.53
CA GLU A 209 4.52 11.11 34.29
C GLU A 209 4.65 12.39 35.13
N GLN A 210 4.29 13.54 34.57
CA GLN A 210 4.28 14.80 35.33
C GLN A 210 3.30 14.76 36.50
N LEU A 211 2.12 14.15 36.34
CA LEU A 211 1.15 13.98 37.42
C LEU A 211 1.75 13.17 38.59
N MET A 212 2.47 12.08 38.30
CA MET A 212 3.11 11.24 39.33
C MET A 212 4.20 11.96 40.14
N HIS A 213 4.76 13.05 39.62
CA HIS A 213 5.78 13.85 40.30
C HIS A 213 5.20 15.00 41.12
N ILE A 214 3.90 15.28 40.99
CA ILE A 214 3.23 16.31 41.79
C ILE A 214 2.93 15.75 43.18
N THR A 215 3.47 16.41 44.21
CA THR A 215 3.27 16.02 45.62
C THR A 215 2.21 16.86 46.33
N ASP A 216 1.75 17.94 45.70
CA ASP A 216 0.73 18.84 46.23
C ASP A 216 -0.64 18.57 45.60
N TYR A 217 -1.66 18.40 46.46
CA TYR A 217 -3.00 18.01 46.05
C TYR A 217 -3.75 19.10 45.25
N GLU A 218 -3.63 20.37 45.65
CA GLU A 218 -4.33 21.46 44.96
C GLU A 218 -3.71 21.72 43.59
N PHE A 219 -2.37 21.62 43.50
CA PHE A 219 -1.66 21.69 42.24
C PHE A 219 -2.02 20.52 41.30
N ALA A 220 -2.11 19.29 41.82
CA ALA A 220 -2.53 18.11 41.04
C ALA A 220 -3.95 18.28 40.48
N CYS A 221 -4.89 18.79 41.27
CA CYS A 221 -6.24 19.09 40.80
C CYS A 221 -6.25 20.12 39.66
N ASN A 222 -5.48 21.19 39.80
CA ASN A 222 -5.43 22.27 38.83
C ASN A 222 -4.75 21.83 37.52
N PHE A 223 -3.64 21.11 37.64
CA PHE A 223 -2.95 20.51 36.49
C PHE A 223 -3.86 19.54 35.74
N ALA A 224 -4.62 18.71 36.48
CA ALA A 224 -5.55 17.80 35.86
C ALA A 224 -6.68 18.51 35.08
N ALA A 225 -7.21 19.61 35.62
CA ALA A 225 -8.27 20.37 34.98
C ALA A 225 -7.80 21.16 33.75
N ILE A 226 -6.58 21.72 33.79
CA ILE A 226 -6.08 22.62 32.74
C ILE A 226 -5.32 21.89 31.64
N GLU A 227 -4.53 20.86 31.98
CA GLU A 227 -3.67 20.18 31.02
C GLU A 227 -4.20 18.80 30.63
N LEU A 228 -4.53 17.95 31.62
CA LEU A 228 -4.95 16.56 31.34
C LEU A 228 -6.33 16.48 30.73
N GLN A 229 -7.31 17.22 31.24
CA GLN A 229 -8.68 17.12 30.74
C GLN A 229 -8.82 17.56 29.28
N PRO A 230 -8.28 18.71 28.83
CA PRO A 230 -8.32 19.07 27.41
C PRO A 230 -7.57 18.09 26.50
N LEU A 231 -6.46 17.51 26.97
CA LEU A 231 -5.73 16.48 26.24
C LEU A 231 -6.54 15.19 26.09
N ILE A 232 -7.23 14.77 27.15
CA ILE A 232 -8.11 13.59 27.13
C ILE A 232 -9.31 13.84 26.21
N GLU A 233 -9.95 15.02 26.29
CA GLU A 233 -11.04 15.38 25.39
C GLU A 233 -10.59 15.41 23.91
N GLN A 234 -9.36 15.84 23.63
CA GLN A 234 -8.78 15.77 22.29
C GLN A 234 -8.58 14.31 21.83
N ALA A 235 -8.09 13.44 22.72
CA ALA A 235 -7.90 12.03 22.42
C ALA A 235 -9.22 11.28 22.22
N GLU A 236 -10.24 11.59 23.02
CA GLU A 236 -11.58 11.03 22.89
C GLU A 236 -12.26 11.50 21.60
N LYS A 237 -12.12 12.78 21.22
CA LYS A 237 -12.61 13.30 19.93
C LYS A 237 -11.90 12.63 18.75
N ALA A 238 -10.58 12.46 18.83
CA ALA A 238 -9.81 11.75 17.80
C ALA A 238 -10.22 10.28 17.69
N GLN A 239 -10.46 9.61 18.83
CA GLN A 239 -10.97 8.24 18.87
C GLN A 239 -12.37 8.14 18.29
N ALA A 240 -13.29 9.03 18.64
CA ALA A 240 -14.65 9.05 18.10
C ALA A 240 -14.62 9.25 16.57
N PHE A 241 -13.81 10.22 16.09
CA PHE A 241 -13.61 10.44 14.66
C PHE A 241 -13.01 9.20 13.96
N TYR A 242 -12.10 8.47 14.62
CA TYR A 242 -11.59 7.21 14.09
C TYR A 242 -12.63 6.08 14.07
N LEU A 243 -13.49 5.98 15.08
CA LEU A 243 -14.56 4.98 15.11
C LEU A 243 -15.58 5.23 13.98
N ASP A 244 -15.87 6.50 13.69
CA ASP A 244 -16.83 6.89 12.67
C ASP A 244 -16.24 6.82 11.24
N TYR A 245 -15.00 7.28 11.05
CA TYR A 245 -14.41 7.48 9.71
C TYR A 245 -13.08 6.74 9.47
N GLY A 246 -12.48 6.12 10.48
CA GLY A 246 -11.17 5.47 10.37
C GLY A 246 -11.17 4.31 9.37
N GLY A 247 -12.22 3.50 9.37
CA GLY A 247 -12.36 2.41 8.40
C GLY A 247 -12.50 2.91 6.96
N GLU A 248 -13.25 3.99 6.75
CA GLU A 248 -13.38 4.61 5.42
C GLU A 248 -12.07 5.23 4.96
N TYR A 249 -11.39 5.97 5.83
CA TYR A 249 -10.09 6.57 5.52
C TYR A 249 -9.03 5.52 5.18
N GLU A 250 -8.96 4.42 5.93
CA GLU A 250 -8.02 3.33 5.66
C GLU A 250 -8.32 2.68 4.30
N ARG A 251 -9.60 2.47 3.99
CA ARG A 251 -10.05 1.93 2.69
C ARG A 251 -9.69 2.87 1.53
N LEU A 252 -10.02 4.15 1.64
CA LEU A 252 -9.72 5.14 0.60
C LEU A 252 -8.22 5.34 0.43
N SER A 253 -7.47 5.39 1.53
CA SER A 253 -6.00 5.54 1.49
C SER A 253 -5.35 4.34 0.79
N ALA A 254 -5.81 3.11 1.08
CA ALA A 254 -5.33 1.92 0.39
C ALA A 254 -5.65 1.94 -1.10
N ARG A 255 -6.88 2.33 -1.48
CA ARG A 255 -7.29 2.47 -2.89
C ARG A 255 -6.43 3.51 -3.63
N TYR A 256 -6.19 4.66 -2.99
CA TYR A 256 -5.32 5.69 -3.54
C TYR A 256 -3.88 5.20 -3.75
N GLU A 257 -3.28 4.51 -2.78
CA GLU A 257 -1.94 3.95 -2.93
C GLU A 257 -1.83 2.96 -4.10
N ILE A 258 -2.86 2.12 -4.31
CA ILE A 258 -2.91 1.19 -5.44
C ILE A 258 -2.99 1.97 -6.75
N LEU A 259 -3.87 2.98 -6.84
CA LEU A 259 -4.01 3.82 -8.02
C LEU A 259 -2.69 4.55 -8.37
N CYS A 260 -1.96 5.06 -7.36
CA CYS A 260 -0.63 5.66 -7.56
C CYS A 260 0.36 4.67 -8.17
N LYS A 261 0.41 3.43 -7.66
CA LYS A 261 1.29 2.37 -8.18
C LYS A 261 0.96 2.01 -9.63
N THR A 262 -0.33 1.85 -9.95
CA THR A 262 -0.79 1.45 -11.29
C THR A 262 -0.54 2.54 -12.33
N LEU A 263 -0.79 3.82 -12.00
CA LEU A 263 -0.61 4.93 -12.94
C LEU A 263 0.84 5.37 -13.11
N LYS A 264 1.81 4.73 -12.42
CA LYS A 264 3.24 5.08 -12.44
C LYS A 264 3.48 6.59 -12.29
N THR A 265 2.64 7.24 -11.49
CA THR A 265 2.80 8.66 -11.25
C THR A 265 3.95 8.79 -10.26
N ASP A 266 5.04 9.47 -10.63
CA ASP A 266 6.21 9.74 -9.77
C ASP A 266 5.86 10.59 -8.52
N SER A 267 4.57 10.83 -8.28
CA SER A 267 4.06 11.44 -7.07
C SER A 267 4.22 10.46 -5.92
N GLU A 268 5.26 10.70 -5.11
CA GLU A 268 5.35 10.20 -3.74
C GLU A 268 3.96 10.25 -3.11
N SER A 269 3.46 9.10 -2.63
CA SER A 269 2.09 8.94 -2.11
C SER A 269 1.76 10.10 -1.16
N HIS A 270 0.91 11.02 -1.63
CA HIS A 270 0.55 12.18 -0.83
C HIS A 270 -0.24 11.71 0.38
N VAL A 271 0.26 11.99 1.58
CA VAL A 271 -0.44 11.64 2.81
C VAL A 271 -1.46 12.74 3.09
N PHE A 272 -2.74 12.39 2.95
CA PHE A 272 -3.84 13.27 3.32
C PHE A 272 -3.96 13.33 4.85
N PRO A 273 -4.33 14.48 5.43
CA PRO A 273 -4.57 14.56 6.87
C PRO A 273 -5.81 13.73 7.24
N PHE A 274 -5.77 13.09 8.41
CA PHE A 274 -6.93 12.35 8.94
C PHE A 274 -7.92 13.31 9.60
N ASP A 275 -8.63 14.05 8.76
CA ASP A 275 -9.76 14.92 9.11
C ASP A 275 -10.81 14.92 7.98
N GLN A 276 -11.96 15.56 8.20
CA GLN A 276 -13.03 15.58 7.19
C GLN A 276 -12.58 16.19 5.86
N LYS A 277 -11.75 17.24 5.91
CA LYS A 277 -11.29 17.93 4.70
C LYS A 277 -10.30 17.06 3.91
N GLY A 278 -9.41 16.35 4.61
CA GLY A 278 -8.48 15.40 4.03
C GLY A 278 -9.20 14.21 3.40
N LEU A 279 -10.27 13.71 4.02
CA LEU A 279 -11.15 12.70 3.43
C LEU A 279 -11.80 13.17 2.13
N ASP A 280 -12.37 14.38 2.12
CA ASP A 280 -12.98 14.96 0.91
C ASP A 280 -11.95 15.14 -0.21
N GLN A 281 -10.73 15.60 0.13
CA GLN A 281 -9.63 15.75 -0.81
C GLN A 281 -9.16 14.40 -1.38
N LEU A 282 -9.02 13.39 -0.52
CA LEU A 282 -8.64 12.03 -0.89
C LEU A 282 -9.68 11.42 -1.84
N SER A 283 -10.97 11.55 -1.52
CA SER A 283 -12.07 11.07 -2.36
C SER A 283 -12.10 11.75 -3.74
N ALA A 284 -11.91 13.07 -3.77
CA ALA A 284 -11.84 13.83 -5.01
C ALA A 284 -10.65 13.41 -5.89
N GLU A 285 -9.49 13.17 -5.28
CA GLU A 285 -8.29 12.74 -5.99
C GLU A 285 -8.43 11.31 -6.55
N ILE A 286 -9.01 10.38 -5.78
CA ILE A 286 -9.35 9.04 -6.26
C ILE A 286 -10.28 9.13 -7.48
N SER A 287 -11.35 9.93 -7.39
CA SER A 287 -12.30 10.13 -8.49
C SER A 287 -11.61 10.70 -9.74
N ARG A 288 -10.65 11.62 -9.56
CA ARG A 288 -9.85 12.19 -10.64
C ARG A 288 -8.98 11.12 -11.31
N MET A 289 -8.29 10.30 -10.53
CA MET A 289 -7.41 9.23 -11.03
C MET A 289 -8.19 8.12 -11.75
N GLU A 290 -9.34 7.72 -11.20
CA GLU A 290 -10.22 6.73 -11.82
C GLU A 290 -10.77 7.21 -13.16
N LYS A 291 -11.17 8.48 -13.24
CA LYS A 291 -11.59 9.10 -14.50
C LYS A 291 -10.45 9.08 -15.52
N GLN A 292 -9.23 9.45 -15.12
CA GLN A 292 -8.06 9.41 -16.02
C GLN A 292 -7.77 7.99 -16.52
N ARG A 293 -7.90 6.99 -15.65
CA ARG A 293 -7.72 5.58 -16.01
C ARG A 293 -8.79 5.11 -17.00
N LEU A 294 -10.05 5.46 -16.76
CA LEU A 294 -11.17 5.14 -17.66
C LEU A 294 -10.96 5.74 -19.05
N GLU A 295 -10.62 7.03 -19.12
CA GLU A 295 -10.36 7.71 -20.40
C GLU A 295 -9.14 7.10 -21.12
N ALA A 296 -8.11 6.64 -20.37
CA ALA A 296 -6.97 5.97 -20.96
C ALA A 296 -7.32 4.58 -21.50
N ALA A 297 -8.07 3.79 -20.73
CA ALA A 297 -8.53 2.46 -21.14
C ALA A 297 -9.48 2.52 -22.34
N GLU A 298 -10.39 3.50 -22.37
CA GLU A 298 -11.28 3.72 -23.51
C GLU A 298 -10.49 4.04 -24.78
N ARG A 299 -9.48 4.92 -24.69
CA ARG A 299 -8.60 5.24 -25.82
C ARG A 299 -7.83 4.02 -26.32
N GLU A 300 -7.28 3.21 -25.41
CA GLU A 300 -6.54 1.98 -25.77
C GLU A 300 -7.48 1.00 -26.48
N TYR A 301 -8.68 0.78 -25.95
CA TYR A 301 -9.69 -0.08 -26.57
C TYR A 301 -10.06 0.41 -27.98
N ILE A 302 -10.31 1.71 -28.16
CA ILE A 302 -10.64 2.27 -29.48
C ILE A 302 -9.48 2.10 -30.46
N SER A 303 -8.23 2.27 -30.01
CA SER A 303 -7.04 2.08 -30.84
C SER A 303 -6.88 0.62 -31.28
N ASP A 304 -7.10 -0.33 -30.37
CA ASP A 304 -7.02 -1.76 -30.65
C ASP A 304 -8.10 -2.21 -31.63
N GLU A 305 -9.35 -1.76 -31.45
CA GLU A 305 -10.44 -2.08 -32.37
C GLU A 305 -10.30 -1.35 -33.73
N MET A 306 -9.73 -0.14 -33.75
CA MET A 306 -9.37 0.54 -35.00
C MET A 306 -8.39 -0.31 -35.81
N THR A 307 -7.34 -0.80 -35.15
CA THR A 307 -6.36 -1.69 -35.76
C THR A 307 -7.04 -2.94 -36.31
N ALA A 308 -7.90 -3.59 -35.52
CA ALA A 308 -8.63 -4.78 -35.93
C ALA A 308 -9.51 -4.52 -37.17
N VAL A 309 -10.25 -3.40 -37.19
CA VAL A 309 -11.08 -3.01 -38.34
C VAL A 309 -10.22 -2.77 -39.58
N MET A 310 -9.07 -2.11 -39.45
CA MET A 310 -8.16 -1.89 -40.58
C MET A 310 -7.65 -3.21 -41.15
N GLU A 311 -7.24 -4.16 -40.30
CA GLU A 311 -6.79 -5.49 -40.71
C GLU A 311 -7.91 -6.33 -41.34
N GLU A 312 -9.12 -6.32 -40.76
CA GLU A 312 -10.31 -6.98 -41.30
C GLU A 312 -10.75 -6.43 -42.67
N MET A 313 -10.36 -5.17 -42.97
CA MET A 313 -10.57 -4.53 -44.26
C MET A 313 -9.43 -4.81 -45.26
N GLY A 314 -8.39 -5.52 -44.84
CA GLY A 314 -7.24 -5.90 -45.65
C GLY A 314 -6.13 -4.86 -45.71
N TYR A 315 -6.13 -3.87 -44.81
CA TYR A 315 -5.05 -2.90 -44.70
C TYR A 315 -3.97 -3.42 -43.74
N ASP A 316 -2.78 -3.64 -44.27
CA ASP A 316 -1.64 -4.13 -43.49
C ASP A 316 -0.92 -2.98 -42.80
N ILE A 317 -0.68 -3.11 -41.49
CA ILE A 317 0.13 -2.12 -40.77
C ILE A 317 1.60 -2.22 -41.20
N LEU A 318 2.14 -1.11 -41.70
CA LEU A 318 3.51 -0.97 -42.19
C LEU A 318 4.48 -0.56 -41.09
N GLY A 319 4.04 0.29 -40.16
CA GLY A 319 4.90 0.81 -39.10
C GLY A 319 4.19 1.77 -38.17
N SER A 320 4.92 2.25 -37.16
CA SER A 320 4.43 3.27 -36.23
C SER A 320 5.51 4.28 -35.85
N ARG A 321 5.07 5.44 -35.37
CA ARG A 321 5.95 6.46 -34.77
C ARG A 321 5.26 7.18 -33.63
N GLU A 322 6.02 7.48 -32.57
CA GLU A 322 5.57 8.32 -31.48
C GLU A 322 6.17 9.73 -31.63
N VAL A 323 5.33 10.75 -31.57
CA VAL A 323 5.75 12.15 -31.72
C VAL A 323 5.34 12.92 -30.47
N ILE A 324 6.33 13.55 -29.82
CA ILE A 324 6.11 14.43 -28.67
C ILE A 324 6.36 15.87 -29.11
N LYS A 325 5.30 16.70 -29.12
CA LYS A 325 5.43 18.13 -29.43
C LYS A 325 6.09 18.89 -28.28
N LYS A 326 6.64 20.08 -28.56
CA LYS A 326 7.18 20.99 -27.53
C LYS A 326 6.16 21.37 -26.44
N SER A 327 4.86 21.27 -26.73
CA SER A 327 3.76 21.44 -25.77
C SER A 327 3.60 20.28 -24.79
N GLY A 328 4.36 19.19 -24.94
CA GLY A 328 4.20 17.94 -24.19
C GLY A 328 3.12 17.00 -24.76
N THR A 329 2.36 17.44 -25.77
CA THR A 329 1.31 16.62 -26.39
C THR A 329 1.93 15.45 -27.15
N LYS A 330 1.49 14.23 -26.83
CA LYS A 330 1.94 13.00 -27.46
C LYS A 330 0.96 12.55 -28.54
N PHE A 331 1.51 12.07 -29.64
CA PHE A 331 0.78 11.50 -30.76
C PHE A 331 1.38 10.15 -31.10
N LEU A 332 0.53 9.13 -31.19
CA LEU A 332 0.90 7.85 -31.79
C LEU A 332 0.41 7.88 -33.25
N ASN A 333 1.28 7.54 -34.19
CA ASN A 333 0.91 7.42 -35.58
C ASN A 333 1.12 5.98 -36.03
N GLU A 334 0.13 5.41 -36.71
CA GLU A 334 0.19 4.10 -37.32
C GLU A 334 0.00 4.25 -38.83
N LEU A 335 0.86 3.60 -39.59
CA LEU A 335 0.86 3.66 -41.05
C LEU A 335 0.32 2.36 -41.61
N TYR A 336 -0.74 2.44 -42.42
CA TYR A 336 -1.39 1.29 -43.03
C TYR A 336 -1.26 1.33 -44.56
N ASP A 337 -0.91 0.20 -45.17
CA ASP A 337 -0.83 0.06 -46.62
C ASP A 337 -2.22 0.21 -47.25
N TYR A 338 -2.33 1.12 -48.22
CA TYR A 338 -3.55 1.33 -49.00
C TYR A 338 -3.39 0.87 -50.46
N GLY A 339 -2.22 0.34 -50.81
CA GLY A 339 -1.90 -0.16 -52.15
C GLY A 339 -1.43 0.93 -53.13
N ASN A 340 -0.82 0.47 -54.23
CA ASN A 340 -0.25 1.31 -55.28
C ASN A 340 0.76 2.36 -54.76
N GLY A 341 1.51 2.02 -53.71
CA GLY A 341 2.46 2.93 -53.07
C GLY A 341 1.79 4.05 -52.25
N ASN A 342 0.52 3.93 -51.90
CA ASN A 342 -0.19 4.86 -51.02
C ASN A 342 -0.41 4.23 -49.65
N ALA A 343 -0.55 5.07 -48.63
CA ALA A 343 -0.83 4.64 -47.28
C ALA A 343 -1.86 5.55 -46.59
N VAL A 344 -2.52 4.99 -45.58
CA VAL A 344 -3.35 5.72 -44.63
C VAL A 344 -2.56 5.86 -43.33
N ASN A 345 -2.27 7.10 -42.96
CA ASN A 345 -1.72 7.44 -41.66
C ASN A 345 -2.88 7.68 -40.69
N ILE A 346 -2.90 6.94 -39.58
CA ILE A 346 -3.84 7.14 -38.47
C ILE A 346 -3.08 7.73 -37.29
N THR A 347 -3.45 8.94 -36.87
CA THR A 347 -2.88 9.63 -35.72
C THR A 347 -3.84 9.58 -34.54
N TYR A 348 -3.38 9.05 -33.41
CA TYR A 348 -4.07 9.06 -32.12
C TYR A 348 -3.47 10.16 -31.24
N ALA A 349 -4.28 11.16 -30.91
CA ALA A 349 -3.90 12.24 -30.00
C ALA A 349 -4.31 11.94 -28.55
N SER A 350 -3.56 12.47 -27.58
CA SER A 350 -3.87 12.30 -26.15
C SER A 350 -5.23 12.86 -25.72
N ASP A 351 -5.82 13.77 -26.51
CA ASP A 351 -7.13 14.37 -26.26
C ASP A 351 -8.31 13.58 -26.90
N GLY A 352 -8.06 12.35 -27.36
CA GLY A 352 -9.07 11.46 -27.93
C GLY A 352 -9.39 11.72 -29.40
N LYS A 353 -8.71 12.68 -30.04
CA LYS A 353 -8.86 12.91 -31.49
C LYS A 353 -8.12 11.82 -32.26
N ILE A 354 -8.81 11.26 -33.23
CA ILE A 354 -8.24 10.36 -34.23
C ILE A 354 -8.31 11.05 -35.58
N THR A 355 -7.14 11.17 -36.22
CA THR A 355 -6.99 11.75 -37.54
C THR A 355 -6.61 10.67 -38.54
N MET A 356 -7.32 10.57 -39.66
CA MET A 356 -6.96 9.69 -40.78
C MET A 356 -6.63 10.52 -42.01
N GLU A 357 -5.45 10.24 -42.58
CA GLU A 357 -4.93 10.97 -43.72
C GLU A 357 -4.35 10.00 -44.75
N LEU A 358 -4.67 10.24 -46.02
CA LEU A 358 -4.16 9.45 -47.13
C LEU A 358 -3.00 10.20 -47.81
N GLY A 359 -1.94 9.48 -48.15
CA GLY A 359 -0.79 10.05 -48.84
C GLY A 359 -0.01 9.00 -49.63
N LYS A 360 0.88 9.49 -50.50
CA LYS A 360 1.79 8.61 -51.25
C LYS A 360 3.03 8.35 -50.41
N MET A 361 3.48 7.10 -50.34
CA MET A 361 4.69 6.73 -49.64
C MET A 361 5.94 7.12 -50.44
N ASP A 362 6.94 7.66 -49.76
CA ASP A 362 8.27 7.95 -50.30
C ASP A 362 9.29 7.83 -49.17
N SER A 363 10.57 7.70 -49.49
CA SER A 363 11.67 7.65 -48.51
C SER A 363 12.22 9.04 -48.17
N SER A 364 11.58 10.12 -48.65
CA SER A 364 12.05 11.49 -48.48
C SER A 364 10.92 12.49 -48.33
N ASP A 365 11.17 13.53 -47.53
CA ASP A 365 10.24 14.66 -47.39
C ASP A 365 10.27 15.55 -48.64
N ARG A 366 9.16 15.53 -49.38
CA ARG A 366 8.97 16.39 -50.56
C ARG A 366 7.50 16.70 -50.82
N ILE A 367 7.25 17.66 -51.69
CA ILE A 367 5.91 18.00 -52.15
C ILE A 367 5.55 17.10 -53.34
N PRO A 368 4.32 16.57 -53.45
CA PRO A 368 3.91 15.80 -54.62
C PRO A 368 3.90 16.67 -55.89
N ASP A 369 4.27 16.08 -57.02
CA ASP A 369 4.18 16.76 -58.32
C ASP A 369 2.72 16.85 -58.83
N THR A 370 2.49 17.59 -59.92
CA THR A 370 1.14 17.80 -60.47
C THR A 370 0.45 16.48 -60.87
N SER A 371 1.19 15.51 -61.39
CA SER A 371 0.64 14.20 -61.76
C SER A 371 0.28 13.38 -60.52
N GLU A 372 1.16 13.39 -59.51
CA GLU A 372 0.93 12.70 -58.23
C GLU A 372 -0.26 13.30 -57.49
N LYS A 373 -0.43 14.63 -57.49
CA LYS A 373 -1.59 15.31 -56.90
C LYS A 373 -2.90 14.85 -57.56
N ALA A 374 -2.95 14.80 -58.89
CA ALA A 374 -4.14 14.35 -59.61
C ALA A 374 -4.50 12.89 -59.28
N VAL A 375 -3.51 12.01 -59.20
CA VAL A 375 -3.71 10.61 -58.80
C VAL A 375 -4.19 10.52 -57.35
N LEU A 376 -3.56 11.25 -56.43
CA LEU A 376 -3.93 11.27 -55.01
C LEU A 376 -5.36 11.75 -54.80
N VAL A 377 -5.81 12.78 -55.53
CA VAL A 377 -7.21 13.25 -55.48
C VAL A 377 -8.20 12.14 -55.87
N GLY A 378 -7.84 11.31 -56.86
CA GLY A 378 -8.61 10.11 -57.23
C GLY A 378 -8.65 9.09 -56.11
N THR A 379 -7.50 8.70 -55.57
CA THR A 379 -7.36 7.73 -54.47
C THR A 379 -8.09 8.19 -53.20
N MET A 380 -7.97 9.48 -52.89
CA MET A 380 -8.70 10.14 -51.83
C MET A 380 -10.22 9.98 -52.05
N THR A 381 -10.71 10.26 -53.26
CA THR A 381 -12.15 10.13 -53.58
C THR A 381 -12.66 8.71 -53.30
N GLU A 382 -11.88 7.68 -53.65
CA GLU A 382 -12.19 6.29 -53.32
C GLU A 382 -12.23 6.05 -51.80
N PHE A 383 -11.21 6.55 -51.07
CA PHE A 383 -11.11 6.41 -49.62
C PHE A 383 -12.31 6.99 -48.87
N CYS A 384 -13.02 7.98 -49.44
CA CYS A 384 -14.27 8.50 -48.87
C CYS A 384 -15.28 7.40 -48.53
N SER A 385 -15.39 6.41 -49.41
CA SER A 385 -16.33 5.29 -49.27
C SER A 385 -15.84 4.30 -48.21
N ARG A 386 -14.53 3.99 -48.23
CA ARG A 386 -13.86 3.14 -47.25
C ARG A 386 -13.91 3.70 -45.84
N PHE A 387 -13.76 5.01 -45.68
CA PHE A 387 -13.90 5.69 -44.39
C PHE A 387 -15.29 5.45 -43.76
N ARG A 388 -16.36 5.46 -44.55
CA ARG A 388 -17.71 5.15 -44.03
C ARG A 388 -17.83 3.68 -43.63
N GLU A 389 -17.17 2.77 -44.35
CA GLU A 389 -17.13 1.36 -44.00
C GLU A 389 -16.38 1.15 -42.67
N ILE A 390 -15.24 1.83 -42.46
CA ILE A 390 -14.50 1.84 -41.19
C ILE A 390 -15.41 2.31 -40.04
N GLU A 391 -16.07 3.48 -40.18
CA GLU A 391 -17.01 3.98 -39.16
C GLU A 391 -18.16 2.99 -38.89
N GLY A 392 -18.67 2.31 -39.93
CA GLY A 392 -19.71 1.29 -39.80
C GLY A 392 -19.27 0.09 -38.97
N ARG A 393 -18.10 -0.47 -39.25
CA ARG A 393 -17.55 -1.62 -38.50
C ARG A 393 -17.19 -1.26 -37.06
N LEU A 394 -16.66 -0.05 -36.84
CA LEU A 394 -16.43 0.48 -35.49
C LEU A 394 -17.75 0.59 -34.71
N ALA A 395 -18.82 1.06 -35.35
CA ALA A 395 -20.14 1.15 -34.72
C ALA A 395 -20.71 -0.24 -34.36
N GLU A 396 -20.48 -1.26 -35.19
CA GLU A 396 -20.85 -2.66 -34.88
C GLU A 396 -20.11 -3.20 -33.64
N LYS A 397 -18.87 -2.72 -33.41
CA LYS A 397 -18.08 -2.99 -32.19
C LYS A 397 -18.43 -2.06 -31.02
N GLY A 398 -19.41 -1.17 -31.18
CA GLY A 398 -19.88 -0.26 -30.14
C GLY A 398 -19.04 1.01 -29.95
N ILE A 399 -18.25 1.39 -30.97
CA ILE A 399 -17.47 2.63 -31.02
C ILE A 399 -18.17 3.63 -31.94
N LEU A 400 -18.50 4.81 -31.42
CA LEU A 400 -19.23 5.85 -32.14
C LEU A 400 -18.39 7.10 -32.29
N ALA A 401 -18.54 7.80 -33.42
CA ALA A 401 -18.01 9.15 -33.58
C ALA A 401 -18.85 10.13 -32.75
N GLU A 402 -18.39 10.43 -31.53
CA GLU A 402 -19.02 11.41 -30.64
C GLU A 402 -19.09 12.79 -31.29
N LYS A 403 -17.97 13.20 -31.90
CA LYS A 403 -17.84 14.51 -32.52
C LYS A 403 -16.99 14.43 -33.77
N ARG A 404 -17.57 14.80 -34.91
CA ARG A 404 -16.84 14.98 -36.16
C ARG A 404 -16.29 16.41 -36.21
N LEU A 405 -14.97 16.55 -36.09
CA LEU A 405 -14.30 17.85 -36.09
C LEU A 405 -14.04 18.36 -37.50
N SER A 406 -13.65 17.47 -38.42
CA SER A 406 -13.33 17.83 -39.78
C SER A 406 -13.49 16.65 -40.74
N LEU A 407 -14.15 16.88 -41.86
CA LEU A 407 -14.31 15.90 -42.95
C LEU A 407 -14.04 16.59 -44.28
N MET A 408 -12.79 16.97 -44.54
CA MET A 408 -12.46 17.75 -45.74
C MET A 408 -12.72 16.99 -47.04
N PRO A 409 -13.17 17.61 -48.15
CA PRO A 409 -13.26 16.97 -49.47
C PRO A 409 -11.88 16.65 -50.07
N PRO A 410 -11.77 15.72 -51.05
CA PRO A 410 -10.53 15.53 -51.79
C PRO A 410 -10.17 16.86 -52.42
N ASP A 411 -8.92 17.25 -52.27
CA ASP A 411 -8.38 18.46 -52.84
C ASP A 411 -6.87 18.27 -53.04
N GLU A 412 -6.32 18.85 -54.10
CA GLU A 412 -4.89 18.84 -54.35
C GLU A 412 -4.09 19.48 -53.21
N ALA A 413 -4.69 20.41 -52.46
CA ALA A 413 -4.09 21.03 -51.29
C ALA A 413 -3.82 20.05 -50.13
N PHE A 414 -4.52 18.90 -50.10
CA PHE A 414 -4.32 17.85 -49.10
C PHE A 414 -3.44 16.70 -49.61
N ALA A 415 -3.05 16.71 -50.88
CA ALA A 415 -2.15 15.72 -51.44
C ALA A 415 -0.77 15.86 -50.77
N GLN A 416 -0.31 14.76 -50.16
CA GLN A 416 0.93 14.76 -49.38
C GLN A 416 1.75 13.50 -49.65
N ILE A 417 3.05 13.64 -49.40
CA ILE A 417 4.00 12.53 -49.31
C ILE A 417 4.14 12.13 -47.84
N ILE A 418 4.06 10.84 -47.57
CA ILE A 418 4.35 10.24 -46.27
C ILE A 418 5.76 9.68 -46.35
N ASN A 419 6.70 10.34 -45.64
CA ASN A 419 8.06 9.86 -45.52
C ASN A 419 8.09 8.60 -44.64
N THR A 420 8.44 7.45 -45.22
CA THR A 420 8.47 6.17 -44.52
C THR A 420 9.66 6.03 -43.57
N GLU A 421 10.72 6.80 -43.76
CA GLU A 421 11.90 6.80 -42.88
C GLU A 421 11.59 7.39 -41.49
N ASP A 422 10.50 8.15 -41.35
CA ASP A 422 10.01 8.65 -40.06
C ASP A 422 9.37 7.57 -39.19
N TYR A 423 9.11 6.38 -39.75
CA TYR A 423 8.39 5.30 -39.10
C TYR A 423 9.33 4.14 -38.76
N ILE A 424 9.06 3.52 -37.62
CA ILE A 424 9.62 2.22 -37.30
C ILE A 424 8.82 1.19 -38.09
N LEU A 425 9.33 0.78 -39.25
CA LEU A 425 8.68 -0.19 -40.12
C LEU A 425 8.77 -1.62 -39.56
N TYR A 426 7.67 -2.35 -39.68
CA TYR A 426 7.59 -3.75 -39.27
C TYR A 426 8.09 -4.66 -40.40
N GLN A 427 9.21 -5.37 -40.18
CA GLN A 427 9.89 -6.14 -41.23
C GLN A 427 9.21 -7.48 -41.59
N ASN A 428 8.26 -7.99 -40.78
CA ASN A 428 7.52 -9.23 -41.04
C ASN A 428 6.17 -9.28 -40.31
N LYS A 429 5.09 -9.72 -40.99
CA LYS A 429 3.76 -9.97 -40.38
C LYS A 429 3.81 -10.86 -39.13
N ARG A 430 4.62 -11.92 -39.14
CA ARG A 430 4.77 -12.87 -38.01
C ARG A 430 5.50 -12.28 -36.80
N GLU A 431 6.54 -11.48 -37.02
CA GLU A 431 7.23 -10.78 -35.93
C GLU A 431 6.33 -9.71 -35.30
N ASN A 432 5.44 -9.12 -36.11
CA ASN A 432 4.43 -8.16 -35.67
C ASN A 432 3.36 -8.83 -34.81
N GLU A 433 2.86 -10.00 -35.23
CA GLU A 433 1.98 -10.84 -34.40
C GLU A 433 2.66 -11.25 -33.08
N GLU A 434 3.94 -11.68 -33.10
CA GLU A 434 4.65 -12.11 -31.89
C GLU A 434 5.02 -10.96 -30.94
N LYS A 435 5.42 -9.78 -31.45
CA LYS A 435 5.61 -8.58 -30.62
C LYS A 435 4.29 -8.14 -30.01
N ARG A 436 3.21 -8.08 -30.80
CA ARG A 436 1.87 -7.75 -30.30
C ARG A 436 1.34 -8.78 -29.31
N ARG A 437 1.60 -10.08 -29.50
CA ARG A 437 1.22 -11.13 -28.54
C ARG A 437 2.05 -11.04 -27.26
N LYS A 438 3.32 -10.66 -27.34
CA LYS A 438 4.16 -10.38 -26.15
C LYS A 438 3.75 -9.10 -25.44
N GLU A 439 3.40 -8.03 -26.16
CA GLU A 439 2.88 -6.79 -25.57
C GLU A 439 1.50 -7.01 -24.96
N ARG A 440 0.59 -7.73 -25.64
CA ARG A 440 -0.71 -8.17 -25.08
C ARG A 440 -0.53 -9.09 -23.87
N ASN A 441 0.41 -10.04 -23.87
CA ASN A 441 0.64 -10.96 -22.73
C ASN A 441 1.41 -10.31 -21.56
N VAL A 442 2.32 -9.37 -21.82
CA VAL A 442 2.99 -8.59 -20.76
C VAL A 442 2.04 -7.56 -20.15
N LYS A 443 1.08 -7.03 -20.93
CA LYS A 443 0.01 -6.15 -20.44
C LYS A 443 -1.16 -6.93 -19.80
N SER A 444 -1.45 -8.15 -20.24
CA SER A 444 -2.36 -9.11 -19.55
C SER A 444 -1.82 -9.49 -18.17
N ARG A 445 -0.49 -9.47 -17.95
CA ARG A 445 0.08 -9.62 -16.60
C ARG A 445 -0.14 -8.44 -15.65
N TYR A 446 -0.67 -7.33 -16.14
CA TYR A 446 -1.22 -6.26 -15.31
C TYR A 446 -2.74 -6.38 -15.15
N ILE A 447 -3.39 -7.34 -15.82
CA ILE A 447 -4.84 -7.56 -15.85
C ILE A 447 -5.25 -9.00 -15.43
N ASP A 448 -4.33 -9.93 -15.18
CA ASP A 448 -4.61 -11.29 -14.67
C ASP A 448 -4.41 -11.44 -13.15
#